data_AF-A0DRK1-F1
#
_entry.id   AF-A0DRK1-F1
#
_cell.length_a   1.000
_cell.length_b   1.000
_cell.length_c   1.000
_cell.angle_alpha   90.00
_cell.angle_beta   90.00
_cell.angle_gamma   90.00
#
_symmetry.space_group_name_H-M   'P 1'
#
loop_
_entity.id
_entity.type
_entity.pdbx_description
1 polymer ?
#
loop_
_entity_poly.entity_id
_entity_poly.type
_entity_poly.pdbx_seq_one_letter_code
_entity_poly.pdbx_strand_id
1 'polypeptide(L)'
;MSISSSNSHTPIPQRKPWTTQEDELLTELRKNNNLDWIEVARRIDGRNPSQCAQRWKRIKGFKLRKQWTEEENQKLIDLVSNFGYHWSKISSFLPQRTGKQIREHYLNQLHPDINNEPWTKEEDEIVVEFYKKVGGKWSQISKHLNKRSENSIKNRFYSYLRNKYLNIKNPYYIVPEKKQKLNEFQDPKQKLEKQMNNPMIQEASFQPNYQQVPREQNMQLFMPYYPNQFVQYSMAYPCAMFVPIYVYQQQETQVNQIMRY
;
A
#
# COMPACT_ATOMS: atom_id res chain seq x y z
N MET A 1 -49.25 0.98 -1.96
CA MET A 1 -48.25 0.76 -0.88
C MET A 1 -46.88 1.06 -1.46
N SER A 2 -46.37 2.26 -1.22
CA SER A 2 -45.11 2.75 -1.79
C SER A 2 -43.96 2.28 -0.89
N ILE A 3 -43.09 1.43 -1.42
CA ILE A 3 -41.93 0.92 -0.68
C ILE A 3 -40.83 2.00 -0.72
N SER A 4 -40.70 2.73 0.37
CA SER A 4 -39.63 3.70 0.61
C SER A 4 -38.34 2.95 0.89
N SER A 5 -37.47 2.81 -0.11
CA SER A 5 -36.11 2.26 0.08
C SER A 5 -35.24 3.28 0.82
N SER A 6 -35.14 3.14 2.14
CA SER A 6 -34.20 3.89 2.98
C SER A 6 -32.77 3.42 2.71
N ASN A 7 -32.04 4.21 1.93
CA ASN A 7 -30.64 3.97 1.60
C ASN A 7 -29.76 4.36 2.80
N SER A 8 -29.56 3.46 3.76
CA SER A 8 -28.67 3.68 4.90
C SER A 8 -27.20 3.64 4.47
N HIS A 9 -26.67 4.78 4.04
CA HIS A 9 -25.23 4.98 3.84
C HIS A 9 -24.52 4.91 5.20
N THR A 10 -24.02 3.74 5.60
CA THR A 10 -23.05 3.66 6.68
C THR A 10 -21.76 4.37 6.23
N PRO A 11 -21.26 5.40 6.92
CA PRO A 11 -20.04 6.09 6.54
C PRO A 11 -18.88 5.09 6.52
N ILE A 12 -18.22 4.98 5.37
CA ILE A 12 -17.02 4.15 5.22
C ILE A 12 -15.98 4.66 6.24
N PRO A 13 -15.45 3.79 7.13
CA PRO A 13 -14.46 4.22 8.12
C PRO A 13 -13.26 4.87 7.44
N GLN A 14 -13.02 6.14 7.77
CA GLN A 14 -11.91 6.90 7.22
C GLN A 14 -10.58 6.31 7.72
N ARG A 15 -9.60 6.15 6.82
CA ARG A 15 -8.29 5.59 7.18
C ARG A 15 -7.50 6.60 8.02
N LYS A 16 -7.27 6.32 9.31
CA LYS A 16 -6.43 7.14 10.20
C LYS A 16 -4.96 7.16 9.71
N PRO A 17 -4.38 8.33 9.34
CA PRO A 17 -2.96 8.43 8.96
C PRO A 17 -2.06 8.18 10.16
N TRP A 18 -0.84 7.68 9.95
CA TRP A 18 0.17 7.50 11.01
C TRP A 18 0.79 8.84 11.38
N THR A 19 0.86 9.12 12.67
CA THR A 19 1.50 10.32 13.24
C THR A 19 2.95 10.04 13.62
N THR A 20 3.77 11.09 13.73
CA THR A 20 5.17 10.98 14.17
C THR A 20 5.28 10.38 15.57
N GLN A 21 4.39 10.77 16.48
CA GLN A 21 4.33 10.21 17.85
C GLN A 21 4.05 8.70 17.85
N GLU A 22 3.10 8.24 17.02
CA GLU A 22 2.82 6.80 16.89
C GLU A 22 4.03 6.04 16.30
N ASP A 23 4.79 6.65 15.39
CA ASP A 23 5.99 6.04 14.82
C ASP A 23 7.16 5.97 15.82
N GLU A 24 7.35 7.01 16.63
CA GLU A 24 8.33 7.05 17.71
C GLU A 24 8.02 5.97 18.75
N LEU A 25 6.76 5.90 19.19
CA LEU A 25 6.30 4.87 20.13
C LEU A 25 6.45 3.46 19.56
N LEU A 26 6.06 3.24 18.30
CA LEU A 26 6.26 1.96 17.61
C LEU A 26 7.75 1.58 17.53
N THR A 27 8.62 2.58 17.37
CA THR A 27 10.08 2.39 17.31
C THR A 27 10.67 2.05 18.66
N GLU A 28 10.23 2.72 19.72
CA GLU A 28 10.64 2.45 21.09
C GLU A 28 10.22 1.04 21.53
N LEU A 29 8.95 0.69 21.32
CA LEU A 29 8.38 -0.61 21.71
C LEU A 29 9.08 -1.80 21.04
N ARG A 30 9.59 -1.61 19.81
CA ARG A 30 10.34 -2.64 19.08
C ARG A 30 11.85 -2.62 19.35
N LYS A 31 12.41 -1.52 19.86
CA LYS A 31 13.81 -1.45 20.30
C LYS A 31 14.01 -2.10 21.66
N ASN A 32 13.08 -1.87 22.57
CA ASN A 32 13.29 -2.17 23.99
C ASN A 32 12.92 -3.60 24.38
N ASN A 33 12.14 -4.34 23.58
CA ASN A 33 11.67 -5.68 23.92
C ASN A 33 11.29 -6.53 22.68
N ASN A 34 11.36 -7.86 22.79
CA ASN A 34 10.87 -8.79 21.77
C ASN A 34 9.33 -8.95 21.83
N LEU A 35 8.61 -7.84 21.99
CA LEU A 35 7.15 -7.82 22.14
C LEU A 35 6.47 -8.30 20.85
N ASP A 36 5.46 -9.15 21.03
CA ASP A 36 4.56 -9.53 19.96
C ASP A 36 3.62 -8.35 19.59
N TRP A 37 3.11 -8.35 18.37
CA TRP A 37 2.32 -7.26 17.80
C TRP A 37 1.03 -6.97 18.55
N ILE A 38 0.48 -7.95 19.27
CA ILE A 38 -0.69 -7.78 20.16
C ILE A 38 -0.37 -6.78 21.27
N GLU A 39 0.81 -6.92 21.87
CA GLU A 39 1.27 -6.12 22.99
C GLU A 39 1.67 -4.71 22.52
N VAL A 40 2.24 -4.60 21.32
CA VAL A 40 2.50 -3.33 20.65
C VAL A 40 1.21 -2.58 20.36
N ALA A 41 0.20 -3.26 19.81
CA ALA A 41 -1.08 -2.62 19.46
C ALA A 41 -1.84 -2.13 20.69
N ARG A 42 -1.77 -2.83 21.83
CA ARG A 42 -2.41 -2.37 23.08
C ARG A 42 -1.87 -1.02 23.58
N ARG A 43 -0.63 -0.67 23.22
CA ARG A 43 0.00 0.60 23.60
C ARG A 43 -0.19 1.71 22.57
N ILE A 44 -0.72 1.42 21.38
CA ILE A 44 -0.93 2.41 20.32
C ILE A 44 -2.43 2.53 20.03
N ASP A 45 -3.04 3.60 20.53
CA ASP A 45 -4.49 3.78 20.47
C ASP A 45 -5.04 3.84 19.04
N GLY A 46 -6.06 3.00 18.81
CA GLY A 46 -6.73 2.91 17.52
C GLY A 46 -5.90 2.22 16.43
N ARG A 47 -4.87 1.44 16.80
CA ARG A 47 -4.12 0.58 15.88
C ARG A 47 -4.31 -0.89 16.22
N ASN A 48 -4.35 -1.73 15.19
CA ASN A 48 -4.37 -3.18 15.36
C ASN A 48 -2.96 -3.79 15.14
N PRO A 49 -2.73 -5.02 15.61
CA PRO A 49 -1.43 -5.68 15.51
C PRO A 49 -0.87 -5.73 14.08
N SER A 50 -1.72 -6.00 13.10
CA SER A 50 -1.32 -6.05 11.69
C SER A 50 -0.90 -4.69 11.14
N GLN A 51 -1.57 -3.61 11.55
CA GLN A 51 -1.23 -2.24 11.19
C GLN A 51 0.13 -1.86 11.76
N CYS A 52 0.38 -2.17 13.05
CA CYS A 52 1.67 -1.95 13.70
C CYS A 52 2.80 -2.73 12.99
N ALA A 53 2.58 -4.02 12.69
CA ALA A 53 3.54 -4.85 11.98
C ALA A 53 3.86 -4.30 10.58
N GLN A 54 2.83 -3.86 9.84
CA GLN A 54 3.00 -3.28 8.51
C GLN A 54 3.70 -1.93 8.56
N ARG A 55 3.38 -1.06 9.53
CA ARG A 55 4.04 0.22 9.70
C ARG A 55 5.51 0.04 10.10
N TRP A 56 5.80 -0.89 11.01
CA TRP A 56 7.17 -1.19 11.41
C TRP A 56 8.05 -1.61 10.23
N LYS A 57 7.52 -2.45 9.32
CA LYS A 57 8.21 -2.77 8.05
C LYS A 57 8.53 -1.49 7.27
N ARG A 58 7.58 -0.55 7.15
CA ARG A 58 7.83 0.71 6.44
C ARG A 58 8.88 1.59 7.14
N ILE A 59 8.82 1.74 8.46
CA ILE A 59 9.78 2.54 9.26
C ILE A 59 11.20 1.96 9.14
N LYS A 60 11.34 0.63 9.21
CA LYS A 60 12.62 -0.06 9.04
C LYS A 60 13.18 0.01 7.61
N GLY A 61 12.54 0.76 6.71
CA GLY A 61 12.96 0.88 5.32
C GLY A 61 12.79 -0.43 4.54
N PHE A 62 11.89 -1.32 4.97
CA PHE A 62 11.64 -2.56 4.26
C PHE A 62 11.20 -2.22 2.83
N LYS A 63 11.89 -2.85 1.88
CA LYS A 63 12.03 -2.44 0.48
C LYS A 63 10.68 -2.08 -0.17
N LEU A 64 10.39 -0.78 -0.25
CA LEU A 64 9.19 -0.26 -0.92
C LEU A 64 9.27 -0.52 -2.43
N ARG A 65 8.13 -0.59 -3.11
CA ARG A 65 8.07 -0.66 -4.57
C ARG A 65 8.55 0.68 -5.13
N LYS A 66 9.83 0.76 -5.52
CA LYS A 66 10.40 1.89 -6.25
C LYS A 66 10.35 1.64 -7.76
N GLN A 67 10.31 2.69 -8.56
CA GLN A 67 10.51 2.58 -10.01
C GLN A 67 11.92 2.06 -10.29
N TRP A 68 12.09 1.17 -11.25
CA TRP A 68 13.41 0.69 -11.68
C TRP A 68 14.11 1.77 -12.50
N THR A 69 15.37 2.05 -12.17
CA THR A 69 16.19 2.97 -12.97
C THR A 69 16.97 2.20 -14.02
N GLU A 70 17.49 2.90 -15.02
CA GLU A 70 18.26 2.26 -16.08
C GLU A 70 19.60 1.72 -15.57
N GLU A 71 20.21 2.40 -14.60
CA GLU A 71 21.42 1.91 -13.92
C GLU A 71 21.14 0.63 -13.13
N GLU A 72 19.97 0.52 -12.48
CA GLU A 72 19.54 -0.71 -11.82
C GLU A 72 19.28 -1.83 -12.85
N ASN A 73 18.70 -1.51 -14.00
CA ASN A 73 18.42 -2.46 -15.08
C ASN A 73 19.72 -3.04 -15.64
N GLN A 74 20.67 -2.18 -16.01
CA GLN A 74 21.96 -2.60 -16.55
C GLN A 74 22.72 -3.44 -15.53
N LYS A 75 22.80 -2.97 -14.28
CA LYS A 75 23.43 -3.73 -13.20
C LYS A 75 22.77 -5.09 -13.01
N LEU A 76 21.44 -5.18 -13.11
CA LEU A 76 20.73 -6.46 -13.00
C LEU A 76 21.06 -7.40 -14.17
N ILE A 77 21.13 -6.90 -15.40
CA ILE A 77 21.53 -7.70 -16.57
C ILE A 77 22.95 -8.26 -16.36
N ASP A 78 23.90 -7.42 -15.93
CA ASP A 78 25.27 -7.85 -15.66
C ASP A 78 25.35 -8.89 -14.54
N LEU A 79 24.58 -8.70 -13.47
CA LEU A 79 24.53 -9.65 -12.35
C LEU A 79 23.92 -10.99 -12.75
N VAL A 80 22.91 -11.01 -13.63
CA VAL A 80 22.32 -12.26 -14.16
C VAL A 80 23.31 -12.95 -15.11
N SER A 81 24.06 -12.20 -15.91
CA SER A 81 25.13 -12.75 -16.75
C SER A 81 26.22 -13.43 -15.90
N ASN A 82 26.64 -12.79 -14.80
CA ASN A 82 27.73 -13.28 -13.95
C ASN A 82 27.31 -14.40 -12.98
N PHE A 83 26.08 -14.34 -12.45
CA PHE A 83 25.61 -15.23 -11.37
C PHE A 83 24.43 -16.12 -11.78
N GLY A 84 23.99 -16.08 -13.04
CA GLY A 84 22.80 -16.80 -13.49
C GLY A 84 21.53 -16.37 -12.77
N TYR A 85 20.55 -17.28 -12.65
CA TYR A 85 19.24 -17.00 -12.04
C TYR A 85 19.23 -17.12 -10.50
N HIS A 86 20.36 -16.85 -9.84
CA HIS A 86 20.49 -16.92 -8.38
C HIS A 86 19.98 -15.63 -7.68
N TRP A 87 18.65 -15.43 -7.68
CA TRP A 87 17.99 -14.21 -7.19
C TRP A 87 18.35 -13.79 -5.77
N SER A 88 18.52 -14.76 -4.86
CA SER A 88 18.93 -14.47 -3.48
C SER A 88 20.33 -13.85 -3.42
N LYS A 89 21.26 -14.39 -4.21
CA LYS A 89 22.62 -13.86 -4.35
C LYS A 89 22.61 -12.50 -5.05
N ILE A 90 21.86 -12.34 -6.14
CA ILE A 90 21.73 -11.05 -6.84
C ILE A 90 21.16 -9.97 -5.90
N SER A 91 20.25 -10.34 -5.00
CA SER A 91 19.64 -9.39 -4.07
C SER A 91 20.59 -8.78 -3.04
N SER A 92 21.76 -9.39 -2.79
CA SER A 92 22.79 -8.77 -1.93
C SER A 92 23.49 -7.60 -2.63
N PHE A 93 23.52 -7.57 -3.96
CA PHE A 93 24.12 -6.48 -4.76
C PHE A 93 23.13 -5.33 -5.06
N LEU A 94 21.83 -5.56 -4.82
CA LEU A 94 20.75 -4.58 -4.97
C LEU A 94 20.04 -4.40 -3.62
N PRO A 95 20.64 -3.67 -2.66
CA PRO A 95 20.15 -3.61 -1.28
C PRO A 95 18.72 -3.07 -1.18
N GLN A 96 18.30 -2.21 -2.11
CA GLN A 96 16.95 -1.64 -2.15
C GLN A 96 15.90 -2.53 -2.86
N ARG A 97 16.29 -3.70 -3.41
CA ARG A 97 15.38 -4.64 -4.10
C ARG A 97 15.37 -6.02 -3.42
N THR A 98 14.20 -6.63 -3.29
CA THR A 98 14.08 -8.02 -2.80
C THR A 98 14.35 -8.99 -3.95
N GLY A 99 14.82 -10.21 -3.66
CA GLY A 99 14.99 -11.26 -4.68
C GLY A 99 13.71 -11.51 -5.49
N LYS A 100 12.53 -11.42 -4.84
CA LYS A 100 11.24 -11.50 -5.52
C LYS A 100 11.03 -10.36 -6.53
N GLN A 101 11.27 -9.12 -6.13
CA GLN A 101 11.17 -7.96 -7.03
C GLN A 101 12.13 -8.08 -8.20
N ILE A 102 13.37 -8.52 -7.94
CA ILE A 102 14.41 -8.69 -8.94
C ILE A 102 13.98 -9.72 -10.00
N ARG A 103 13.56 -10.91 -9.55
CA ARG A 103 13.08 -11.97 -10.45
C ARG A 103 11.88 -11.49 -11.28
N GLU A 104 10.89 -10.88 -10.62
CA GLU A 104 9.68 -10.41 -11.28
C GLU A 104 9.98 -9.33 -12.33
N HIS A 105 10.89 -8.40 -12.03
CA HIS A 105 11.29 -7.37 -12.99
C HIS A 105 12.05 -7.96 -14.17
N TYR A 106 13.05 -8.80 -13.90
CA TYR A 106 13.85 -9.42 -14.95
C TYR A 106 12.98 -10.22 -15.94
N LEU A 107 12.15 -11.13 -15.42
CA LEU A 107 11.32 -12.00 -16.26
C LEU A 107 10.25 -11.24 -17.06
N ASN A 108 9.79 -10.08 -16.57
CA ASN A 108 8.72 -9.35 -17.23
C ASN A 108 9.21 -8.23 -18.15
N GLN A 109 10.43 -7.72 -17.97
CA GLN A 109 10.92 -6.50 -18.64
C GLN A 109 12.32 -6.63 -19.24
N LEU A 110 13.26 -7.33 -18.60
CA LEU A 110 14.68 -7.32 -19.02
C LEU A 110 15.14 -8.60 -19.72
N HIS A 111 14.41 -9.70 -19.55
CA HIS A 111 14.77 -10.98 -20.16
C HIS A 111 14.81 -10.82 -21.70
N PRO A 112 15.83 -11.36 -22.39
CA PRO A 112 16.03 -11.14 -23.84
C PRO A 112 14.89 -11.66 -24.71
N ASP A 113 14.14 -12.65 -24.20
CA ASP A 113 12.92 -13.14 -24.85
C ASP A 113 11.66 -12.30 -24.58
N ILE A 114 11.78 -11.13 -23.98
CA ILE A 114 10.66 -10.20 -23.80
C ILE A 114 10.70 -9.13 -24.86
N ASN A 115 9.56 -8.97 -25.55
CA ASN A 115 9.30 -7.91 -26.48
C ASN A 115 8.69 -6.69 -25.77
N ASN A 116 9.46 -5.61 -25.71
CA ASN A 116 9.07 -4.33 -25.13
C ASN A 116 8.62 -3.30 -26.18
N GLU A 117 8.52 -3.67 -27.46
CA GLU A 117 8.07 -2.78 -28.53
C GLU A 117 6.64 -2.28 -28.30
N PRO A 118 6.24 -1.16 -28.91
CA PRO A 118 4.86 -0.68 -28.87
C PRO A 118 3.86 -1.77 -29.29
N TRP A 119 2.67 -1.77 -28.67
CA TRP A 119 1.60 -2.70 -29.02
C TRP A 119 1.06 -2.40 -30.41
N THR A 120 0.99 -3.41 -31.26
CA THR A 120 0.36 -3.29 -32.58
C THR A 120 -1.15 -3.57 -32.52
N LYS A 121 -1.88 -3.18 -33.57
CA LYS A 121 -3.33 -3.44 -33.64
C LYS A 121 -3.62 -4.93 -33.77
N GLU A 122 -2.76 -5.65 -34.49
CA GLU A 122 -2.86 -7.08 -34.72
C GLU A 122 -2.67 -7.83 -33.38
N GLU A 123 -1.70 -7.42 -32.56
CA GLU A 123 -1.54 -7.96 -31.21
C GLU A 123 -2.77 -7.70 -30.32
N ASP A 124 -3.33 -6.49 -30.38
CA ASP A 124 -4.54 -6.13 -29.64
C ASP A 124 -5.74 -7.01 -30.05
N GLU A 125 -5.91 -7.25 -31.35
CA GLU A 125 -6.96 -8.10 -31.90
C GLU A 125 -6.84 -9.55 -31.40
N ILE A 126 -5.62 -10.12 -31.45
CA ILE A 126 -5.32 -11.44 -30.91
C ILE A 126 -5.71 -11.50 -29.41
N VAL A 127 -5.28 -10.51 -28.61
CA VAL A 127 -5.61 -10.49 -27.17
C VAL A 127 -7.12 -10.49 -26.94
N VAL A 128 -7.86 -9.66 -27.67
CA VAL A 128 -9.32 -9.55 -27.53
C VAL A 128 -10.02 -10.84 -27.97
N GLU A 129 -9.62 -11.41 -29.10
CA GLU A 129 -10.20 -12.65 -29.62
C GLU A 129 -10.00 -13.82 -28.65
N PHE A 130 -8.77 -14.03 -28.20
CA PHE A 130 -8.48 -15.12 -27.26
C PHE A 130 -9.10 -14.88 -25.89
N TYR A 131 -9.16 -13.64 -25.41
CA TYR A 131 -9.84 -13.33 -24.15
C TYR A 131 -11.32 -13.71 -24.20
N LYS A 132 -12.01 -13.49 -25.33
CA LYS A 132 -13.42 -13.93 -25.50
C LYS A 132 -13.57 -15.45 -25.42
N LYS A 133 -12.56 -16.21 -25.88
CA LYS A 133 -12.58 -17.69 -25.88
C LYS A 133 -12.20 -18.30 -24.53
N VAL A 134 -11.12 -17.82 -23.90
CA VAL A 134 -10.51 -18.47 -22.72
C VAL A 134 -10.56 -17.63 -21.43
N GLY A 135 -10.97 -16.36 -21.52
CA GLY A 135 -11.01 -15.42 -20.40
C GLY A 135 -9.63 -14.95 -19.97
N GLY A 136 -9.47 -14.64 -18.67
CA GLY A 136 -8.23 -14.09 -18.08
C GLY A 136 -7.05 -15.07 -17.96
N LYS A 137 -6.98 -16.10 -18.82
CA LYS A 137 -5.88 -17.08 -18.85
C LYS A 137 -4.69 -16.53 -19.65
N TRP A 138 -4.00 -15.53 -19.09
CA TRP A 138 -2.94 -14.76 -19.77
C TRP A 138 -1.79 -15.62 -20.29
N SER A 139 -1.43 -16.69 -19.58
CA SER A 139 -0.42 -17.66 -20.00
C SER A 139 -0.77 -18.36 -21.32
N GLN A 140 -2.06 -18.61 -21.58
CA GLN A 140 -2.51 -19.20 -22.85
C GLN A 140 -2.46 -18.16 -23.97
N ILE A 141 -2.90 -16.92 -23.69
CA ILE A 141 -2.88 -15.82 -24.67
C ILE A 141 -1.44 -15.49 -25.08
N SER A 142 -0.50 -15.52 -24.13
CA SER A 142 0.92 -15.25 -24.37
C SER A 142 1.54 -16.17 -25.42
N LYS A 143 1.08 -17.42 -25.53
CA LYS A 143 1.56 -18.38 -26.56
C LYS A 143 1.23 -17.96 -27.99
N HIS A 144 0.25 -17.08 -28.17
CA HIS A 144 -0.19 -16.59 -29.48
C HIS A 144 0.41 -15.22 -29.83
N LEU A 145 1.28 -14.67 -28.97
CA LEU A 145 1.91 -13.38 -29.17
C LEU A 145 3.43 -13.53 -29.20
N ASN A 146 4.10 -12.72 -30.02
CA ASN A 146 5.54 -12.80 -30.13
C ASN A 146 6.21 -12.19 -28.90
N LYS A 147 6.75 -13.07 -28.03
CA LYS A 147 7.61 -12.67 -26.90
C LYS A 147 6.95 -11.68 -25.92
N ARG A 148 5.61 -11.61 -25.87
CA ARG A 148 4.86 -10.78 -24.90
C ARG A 148 4.68 -11.51 -23.58
N SER A 149 5.10 -10.90 -22.47
CA SER A 149 4.89 -11.47 -21.12
C SER A 149 3.40 -11.48 -20.73
N GLU A 150 3.00 -12.47 -19.94
CA GLU A 150 1.64 -12.54 -19.37
C GLU A 150 1.24 -11.26 -18.63
N ASN A 151 2.23 -10.63 -17.97
CA ASN A 151 2.03 -9.39 -17.25
C ASN A 151 1.76 -8.21 -18.20
N SER A 152 2.49 -8.10 -19.31
CA SER A 152 2.25 -7.02 -20.29
C SER A 152 0.88 -7.15 -20.95
N ILE A 153 0.47 -8.38 -21.29
CA ILE A 153 -0.86 -8.67 -21.87
C ILE A 153 -1.97 -8.28 -20.91
N LYS A 154 -1.89 -8.75 -19.66
CA LYS A 154 -2.84 -8.40 -18.61
C LYS A 154 -2.94 -6.89 -18.42
N ASN A 155 -1.81 -6.20 -18.40
CA ASN A 155 -1.77 -4.74 -18.23
C ASN A 155 -2.37 -4.01 -19.42
N ARG A 156 -2.07 -4.44 -20.66
CA ARG A 156 -2.66 -3.91 -21.89
C ARG A 156 -4.17 -4.09 -21.90
N PHE A 157 -4.64 -5.27 -21.50
CA PHE A 157 -6.06 -5.56 -21.44
C PHE A 157 -6.81 -4.65 -20.46
N TYR A 158 -6.37 -4.59 -19.20
CA TYR A 158 -7.07 -3.81 -18.19
C TYR A 158 -6.93 -2.29 -18.38
N SER A 159 -5.81 -1.82 -18.93
CA SER A 159 -5.58 -0.39 -19.14
C SER A 159 -6.27 0.15 -20.38
N TYR A 160 -6.43 -0.67 -21.42
CA TYR A 160 -6.88 -0.21 -22.74
C TYR A 160 -7.97 -1.09 -23.35
N LEU A 161 -7.71 -2.39 -23.55
CA LEU A 161 -8.57 -3.22 -24.40
C LEU A 161 -9.96 -3.46 -23.82
N ARG A 162 -10.03 -3.67 -22.50
CA ARG A 162 -11.29 -3.91 -21.79
C ARG A 162 -12.31 -2.79 -22.05
N ASN A 163 -11.85 -1.55 -21.96
CA ASN A 163 -12.73 -0.40 -22.16
C ASN A 163 -12.99 -0.17 -23.65
N LYS A 164 -11.95 -0.21 -24.49
CA LYS A 164 -12.07 0.12 -25.91
C LYS A 164 -12.87 -0.88 -26.73
N TYR A 165 -12.69 -2.18 -26.48
CA TYR A 165 -13.25 -3.25 -27.32
C TYR A 165 -14.42 -3.99 -26.69
N LEU A 166 -14.54 -3.98 -25.35
CA LEU A 166 -15.62 -4.69 -24.64
C LEU A 166 -16.60 -3.76 -23.93
N ASN A 167 -16.26 -2.46 -23.79
CA ASN A 167 -17.05 -1.46 -23.06
C ASN A 167 -17.44 -1.90 -21.62
N ILE A 168 -16.67 -2.80 -21.01
CA ILE A 168 -16.94 -3.33 -19.67
C ILE A 168 -16.36 -2.35 -18.65
N LYS A 169 -17.21 -1.50 -18.07
CA LYS A 169 -16.81 -0.65 -16.95
C LYS A 169 -16.40 -1.50 -15.74
N ASN A 170 -15.36 -1.09 -15.03
CA ASN A 170 -14.96 -1.75 -13.78
C ASN A 170 -15.95 -1.38 -12.67
N PRO A 171 -16.76 -2.32 -12.14
CA PRO A 171 -17.75 -2.01 -11.10
C PRO A 171 -17.11 -1.51 -9.80
N TYR A 172 -15.81 -1.76 -9.61
CA TYR A 172 -15.04 -1.29 -8.45
C TYR A 172 -14.28 0.02 -8.68
N TYR A 173 -14.36 0.61 -9.88
CA TYR A 173 -13.64 1.83 -10.23
C TYR A 173 -14.63 3.00 -10.30
N ILE A 174 -14.89 3.59 -9.14
CA ILE A 174 -15.62 4.86 -9.03
C ILE A 174 -14.62 5.96 -9.36
N VAL A 175 -14.60 6.44 -10.61
CA VAL A 175 -13.92 7.70 -10.92
C VAL A 175 -14.81 8.82 -10.37
N PRO A 176 -14.32 9.67 -9.46
CA PRO A 176 -15.06 10.87 -9.08
C PRO A 176 -15.36 11.67 -10.35
N GLU A 177 -16.63 11.91 -10.66
CA GLU A 177 -17.08 12.58 -11.91
C GLU A 177 -16.44 13.97 -12.09
N LYS A 178 -16.04 14.59 -10.98
CA LYS A 178 -15.33 15.86 -10.98
C LYS A 178 -13.83 15.57 -11.05
N LYS A 179 -13.21 15.84 -12.21
CA LYS A 179 -11.78 16.17 -12.25
C LYS A 179 -11.56 17.25 -11.18
N GLN A 180 -10.94 16.90 -10.07
CA GLN A 180 -10.44 17.93 -9.16
C GLN A 180 -9.53 18.81 -10.01
N LYS A 181 -9.88 20.08 -10.18
CA LYS A 181 -8.95 21.05 -10.75
C LYS A 181 -7.71 20.95 -9.86
N LEU A 182 -6.60 20.46 -10.42
CA LEU A 182 -5.29 20.74 -9.83
C LEU A 182 -5.27 22.25 -9.68
N ASN A 183 -5.22 22.75 -8.44
CA ASN A 183 -5.25 24.18 -8.18
C ASN A 183 -4.29 24.85 -9.15
N GLU A 184 -4.83 25.76 -9.97
CA GLU A 184 -4.02 26.66 -10.78
C GLU A 184 -2.93 27.21 -9.86
N PHE A 185 -1.66 27.03 -10.24
CA PHE A 185 -0.54 27.62 -9.54
C PHE A 185 -0.79 29.13 -9.49
N GLN A 186 -1.32 29.62 -8.38
CA GLN A 186 -1.44 31.06 -8.14
C GLN A 186 -0.02 31.60 -8.03
N ASP A 187 0.29 32.55 -8.91
CA ASP A 187 1.56 33.25 -8.98
C ASP A 187 1.94 33.75 -7.56
N PRO A 188 3.13 33.39 -7.03
CA PRO A 188 3.54 33.69 -5.65
C PRO A 188 3.38 35.18 -5.25
N LYS A 189 3.40 36.09 -6.22
CA LYS A 189 3.20 37.53 -6.00
C LYS A 189 1.80 37.89 -5.48
N GLN A 190 0.74 37.21 -5.92
CA GLN A 190 -0.63 37.54 -5.48
C GLN A 190 -0.92 37.13 -4.03
N LYS A 191 -0.13 36.20 -3.46
CA LYS A 191 -0.32 35.71 -2.09
C LYS A 191 0.27 36.66 -1.04
N LEU A 192 1.36 37.36 -1.39
CA LEU A 192 2.00 38.37 -0.55
C LEU A 192 1.16 39.65 -0.46
N GLU A 193 0.55 40.07 -1.57
CA GLU A 193 -0.27 41.28 -1.63
C GLU A 193 -1.55 41.17 -0.77
N LYS A 194 -2.14 39.97 -0.71
CA LYS A 194 -3.29 39.68 0.17
C LYS A 194 -2.93 39.61 1.66
N GLN A 195 -1.68 39.33 2.02
CA GLN A 195 -1.23 39.37 3.41
C GLN A 195 -1.02 40.81 3.91
N MET A 196 -0.63 41.73 3.03
CA MET A 196 -0.40 43.14 3.39
C MET A 196 -1.70 43.94 3.55
N ASN A 197 -2.79 43.54 2.90
CA ASN A 197 -4.09 44.26 2.95
C ASN A 197 -5.11 43.65 3.91
N ASN A 198 -4.66 42.95 4.96
CA ASN A 198 -5.55 42.45 6.00
C ASN A 198 -5.80 43.57 7.04
N PRO A 199 -7.04 44.10 7.20
CA PRO A 199 -7.32 45.30 7.99
C PRO A 199 -7.38 45.04 9.51
N MET A 200 -6.44 44.25 10.04
CA MET A 200 -6.29 43.98 11.48
C MET A 200 -4.95 44.47 12.05
N ILE A 201 -4.20 45.27 11.29
CA ILE A 201 -3.03 46.00 11.77
C ILE A 201 -3.17 47.46 11.30
N GLN A 202 -4.07 48.20 11.93
CA GLN A 202 -3.98 49.65 12.03
C GLN A 202 -4.62 50.08 13.36
N GLU A 203 -3.78 50.72 14.18
CA GLU A 203 -4.07 51.49 15.38
C GLU A 203 -4.41 50.76 16.68
N ALA A 204 -3.36 50.51 17.47
CA ALA A 204 -3.44 50.64 18.92
C ALA A 204 -2.16 51.32 19.42
N SER A 205 -2.20 52.65 19.49
CA SER A 205 -1.25 53.45 20.26
C SER A 205 -1.51 53.19 21.74
N PHE A 206 -0.54 52.62 22.45
CA PHE A 206 -0.55 52.64 23.91
C PHE A 206 0.87 52.86 24.45
N GLN A 207 1.01 53.94 25.20
CA GLN A 207 2.25 54.46 25.81
C GLN A 207 2.77 53.52 26.92
N PRO A 208 4.08 53.51 27.23
CA PRO A 208 4.63 52.66 28.27
C PRO A 208 4.48 53.31 29.65
N ASN A 209 4.02 52.56 30.65
CA ASN A 209 4.18 52.94 32.05
C ASN A 209 4.88 51.80 32.81
N TYR A 210 6.05 52.12 33.36
CA TYR A 210 6.85 51.23 34.20
C TYR A 210 6.40 51.37 35.66
N GLN A 211 5.99 50.28 36.30
CA GLN A 211 6.02 50.17 37.77
C GLN A 211 6.62 48.82 38.20
N GLN A 212 7.36 48.88 39.31
CA GLN A 212 8.47 48.01 39.71
C GLN A 212 8.06 46.71 40.42
N VAL A 213 8.98 45.74 40.42
CA VAL A 213 9.00 44.43 41.13
C VAL A 213 9.14 44.64 42.66
N PRO A 214 8.82 43.65 43.53
CA PRO A 214 9.88 42.76 44.05
C PRO A 214 9.46 41.30 44.34
N ARG A 215 10.43 40.53 44.85
CA ARG A 215 10.75 39.11 44.59
C ARG A 215 10.54 38.21 45.82
N GLU A 216 10.45 36.90 45.55
CA GLU A 216 10.69 35.71 46.42
C GLU A 216 9.53 35.12 47.26
N GLN A 217 9.17 33.85 47.03
CA GLN A 217 9.61 32.66 47.81
C GLN A 217 8.84 31.37 47.44
N ASN A 218 9.62 30.28 47.32
CA ASN A 218 9.33 28.86 47.62
C ASN A 218 8.25 28.01 46.92
N MET A 219 8.77 27.02 46.18
CA MET A 219 8.59 25.56 46.31
C MET A 219 7.23 24.94 46.68
N GLN A 220 6.88 23.96 45.82
CA GLN A 220 6.34 22.63 46.12
C GLN A 220 4.82 22.38 46.23
N LEU A 221 4.46 21.30 45.52
CA LEU A 221 3.39 20.33 45.75
C LEU A 221 1.95 20.79 45.46
N PHE A 222 1.30 20.12 44.50
CA PHE A 222 0.15 19.24 44.76
C PHE A 222 -0.28 18.55 43.46
N MET A 223 -0.09 17.23 43.39
CA MET A 223 -0.75 16.35 42.43
C MET A 223 -2.13 15.97 43.02
N PRO A 224 -3.25 16.07 42.29
CA PRO A 224 -4.49 15.46 42.72
C PRO A 224 -4.66 14.07 42.11
N TYR A 225 -4.61 13.07 42.98
CA TYR A 225 -5.03 11.68 42.77
C TYR A 225 -6.55 11.59 42.92
N TYR A 226 -7.27 10.94 42.00
CA TYR A 226 -8.66 10.48 42.22
C TYR A 226 -9.00 9.28 41.31
N PRO A 227 -9.95 8.42 41.72
CA PRO A 227 -9.71 6.98 41.86
C PRO A 227 -10.65 6.13 40.98
N ASN A 228 -10.33 4.83 40.91
CA ASN A 228 -11.15 3.77 40.31
C ASN A 228 -12.61 3.79 40.78
N GLN A 229 -13.54 3.77 39.82
CA GLN A 229 -14.86 3.17 40.01
C GLN A 229 -15.11 2.17 38.87
N PHE A 230 -15.07 0.89 39.27
CA PHE A 230 -15.52 -0.25 38.50
C PHE A 230 -17.02 -0.10 38.19
N VAL A 231 -17.40 -0.33 36.94
CA VAL A 231 -18.72 -0.90 36.63
C VAL A 231 -18.50 -2.11 35.73
N GLN A 232 -18.69 -3.29 36.33
CA GLN A 232 -18.83 -4.54 35.60
C GLN A 232 -20.16 -4.53 34.85
N TYR A 233 -20.12 -4.85 33.55
CA TYR A 233 -21.24 -5.50 32.88
C TYR A 233 -20.71 -6.70 32.10
N SER A 234 -21.06 -7.88 32.60
CA SER A 234 -21.02 -9.14 31.86
C SER A 234 -22.22 -9.20 30.93
N MET A 235 -21.98 -9.44 29.64
CA MET A 235 -22.97 -10.05 28.75
C MET A 235 -22.24 -11.06 27.88
N ALA A 236 -22.79 -12.26 27.84
CA ALA A 236 -22.20 -13.48 27.31
C ALA A 236 -22.81 -13.87 25.94
N TYR A 237 -22.03 -14.67 25.19
CA TYR A 237 -22.39 -15.55 24.07
C TYR A 237 -22.70 -14.92 22.68
N PRO A 238 -22.60 -15.67 21.55
CA PRO A 238 -21.86 -16.90 21.24
C PRO A 238 -21.14 -16.90 19.87
N CYS A 239 -20.40 -17.99 19.64
CA CYS A 239 -19.56 -18.40 18.51
C CYS A 239 -20.32 -18.84 17.23
N ALA A 240 -19.54 -19.14 16.17
CA ALA A 240 -19.78 -19.83 14.89
C ALA A 240 -19.96 -18.89 13.67
N MET A 241 -19.22 -19.03 12.56
CA MET A 241 -18.99 -20.25 11.79
C MET A 241 -17.61 -20.30 11.10
N PHE A 242 -16.91 -21.40 11.35
CA PHE A 242 -15.96 -22.04 10.44
C PHE A 242 -16.67 -22.51 9.16
N VAL A 243 -16.00 -22.42 8.01
CA VAL A 243 -16.30 -23.24 6.81
C VAL A 243 -14.96 -23.74 6.24
N PRO A 244 -14.85 -25.00 5.79
CA PRO A 244 -13.64 -25.83 5.90
C PRO A 244 -12.60 -25.61 4.79
N ILE A 245 -11.35 -25.88 5.15
CA ILE A 245 -10.26 -26.20 4.24
C ILE A 245 -10.51 -27.60 3.68
N TYR A 246 -10.68 -27.72 2.36
CA TYR A 246 -10.64 -29.01 1.69
C TYR A 246 -9.24 -29.62 1.80
N VAL A 247 -9.17 -30.76 2.46
CA VAL A 247 -8.02 -31.67 2.46
C VAL A 247 -7.98 -32.35 1.09
N TYR A 248 -6.93 -32.09 0.31
CA TYR A 248 -6.62 -32.91 -0.86
C TYR A 248 -6.07 -34.25 -0.37
N GLN A 249 -6.83 -35.33 -0.60
CA GLN A 249 -6.33 -36.69 -0.52
C GLN A 249 -5.20 -36.88 -1.55
N GLN A 250 -4.01 -37.23 -1.06
CA GLN A 250 -3.01 -37.89 -1.88
C GLN A 250 -3.53 -39.30 -2.16
N GLN A 251 -3.81 -39.60 -3.42
CA GLN A 251 -3.95 -40.98 -3.86
C GLN A 251 -2.55 -41.58 -3.93
N GLU A 252 -2.26 -42.50 -3.02
CA GLU A 252 -1.18 -43.46 -3.16
C GLU A 252 -1.52 -44.38 -4.35
N THR A 253 -0.76 -44.28 -5.43
CA THR A 253 -0.66 -45.35 -6.42
C THR A 253 0.62 -46.14 -6.14
N GLN A 254 0.48 -47.21 -5.36
CA GLN A 254 1.37 -48.37 -5.47
C GLN A 254 0.93 -49.20 -6.67
N VAL A 255 1.76 -49.29 -7.72
CA VAL A 255 1.86 -50.48 -8.57
C VAL A 255 3.31 -50.68 -9.00
N ASN A 256 3.97 -51.62 -8.31
CA ASN A 256 4.92 -52.64 -8.77
C ASN A 256 6.06 -52.31 -9.76
N GLN A 257 7.28 -52.43 -9.23
CA GLN A 257 8.37 -53.31 -9.71
C GLN A 257 8.21 -53.92 -11.11
N ILE A 258 9.14 -53.62 -12.03
CA ILE A 258 9.84 -54.63 -12.85
C ILE A 258 11.31 -54.20 -13.02
N MET A 259 12.21 -55.04 -12.52
CA MET A 259 13.63 -55.10 -12.84
C MET A 259 13.85 -55.31 -14.34
N ARG A 260 14.90 -54.71 -14.92
CA ARG A 260 15.95 -55.42 -15.69
C ARG A 260 16.79 -54.47 -16.58
N TYR A 261 18.10 -54.60 -16.38
CA TYR A 261 19.27 -54.25 -17.22
C TYR A 261 19.54 -52.77 -17.51
#